data_AF-X8AF18-F1
#
_entry.id   AF-X8AF18-F1
#
_cell.length_a   1.000
_cell.length_b   1.000
_cell.length_c   1.000
_cell.angle_alpha   90.00
_cell.angle_beta   90.00
_cell.angle_gamma   90.00
#
_symmetry.space_group_name_H-M   'P 1'
#
loop_
_entity.id
_entity.type
_entity.pdbx_description
1 polymer ?
#
loop_
_entity_poly.entity_id
_entity_poly.type
_entity_poly.pdbx_seq_one_letter_code
_entity_poly.pdbx_strand_id
1 'polypeptide(L)'
;MGEAEVSPNYQRLLEYGDARDVGDICAAGDEDAILARMRRFADAGVTDLSVRLLPIGDNRDELVASKWRTRELVAALGAELR
;
A
#
# COMPACT_ATOMS: atom_id res chain seq x y z
N MET A 1 -6.36 12.51 14.99
CA MET A 1 -7.21 11.30 15.08
C MET A 1 -8.56 11.66 14.48
N GLY A 2 -9.03 10.96 13.44
CA GLY A 2 -10.31 11.29 12.79
C GLY A 2 -10.31 11.10 11.28
N GLU A 3 -10.13 9.87 10.82
CA GLU A 3 -10.61 9.34 9.52
C GLU A 3 -10.53 7.79 9.50
N ALA A 4 -10.48 7.20 10.70
CA ALA A 4 -10.42 5.76 10.94
C ALA A 4 -11.66 5.31 11.74
N GLU A 5 -12.76 6.04 11.66
CA GLU A 5 -14.07 5.50 12.05
C GLU A 5 -14.60 4.68 10.88
N VAL A 6 -14.16 3.41 10.87
CA VAL A 6 -14.89 2.26 10.35
C VAL A 6 -15.24 2.32 8.85
N SER A 7 -14.24 2.20 7.98
CA SER A 7 -14.50 1.76 6.60
C SER A 7 -14.85 0.26 6.61
N PRO A 8 -16.06 -0.14 6.19
CA PRO A 8 -16.46 -1.55 6.16
C PRO A 8 -15.57 -2.39 5.23
N ASN A 9 -15.02 -1.77 4.18
CA ASN A 9 -14.08 -2.42 3.28
C ASN A 9 -12.72 -2.65 3.94
N TYR A 10 -12.27 -1.72 4.79
CA TYR A 10 -11.03 -1.89 5.56
C TYR A 10 -11.16 -3.01 6.59
N GLN A 11 -12.31 -3.10 7.28
CA GLN A 11 -12.59 -4.19 8.22
C GLN A 11 -12.65 -5.55 7.52
N ARG A 12 -13.37 -5.66 6.40
CA ARG A 12 -13.41 -6.91 5.62
C ARG A 12 -12.03 -7.34 5.12
N LEU A 13 -11.21 -6.38 4.68
CA LEU A 13 -9.85 -6.70 4.24
C LEU A 13 -8.98 -7.23 5.40
N LEU A 14 -9.14 -6.68 6.61
CA LEU A 14 -8.47 -7.19 7.81
C LEU A 14 -8.99 -8.58 8.21
N GLU A 15 -10.27 -8.89 8.01
CA GLU A 15 -10.85 -10.22 8.26
C GLU A 15 -10.30 -11.31 7.32
N TYR A 16 -9.85 -10.94 6.12
CA TYR A 16 -9.20 -11.86 5.17
C TYR A 16 -7.69 -12.03 5.40
N GLY A 17 -7.04 -11.12 6.13
CA GLY A 17 -5.59 -11.11 6.31
C GLY A 17 -5.16 -11.71 7.66
N ASP A 18 -4.37 -12.78 7.65
CA ASP A 18 -3.69 -13.35 8.84
C ASP A 18 -2.53 -12.46 9.35
N ALA A 19 -2.64 -11.13 9.18
CA ALA A 19 -1.62 -10.17 9.52
C ALA A 19 -1.82 -9.69 10.96
N ARG A 20 -0.92 -10.09 11.85
CA ARG A 20 -1.03 -9.85 13.30
C ARG A 20 -0.39 -8.52 13.75
N ASP A 21 0.37 -7.84 12.89
CA ASP A 21 1.00 -6.54 13.17
C ASP A 21 1.10 -5.66 11.90
N VAL A 22 1.14 -4.33 12.07
CA VAL A 22 1.32 -3.31 11.03
C VAL A 22 2.60 -3.54 10.22
N GLY A 23 3.64 -4.09 10.85
CA GLY A 23 4.89 -4.49 10.18
C GLY A 23 4.72 -5.56 9.10
N ASP A 24 3.65 -6.36 9.16
CA ASP A 24 3.33 -7.38 8.16
C ASP A 24 2.58 -6.80 6.94
N ILE A 25 2.14 -5.55 6.99
CA ILE A 25 1.36 -4.92 5.91
C ILE A 25 2.12 -3.71 5.32
N CYS A 26 3.14 -3.21 6.01
CA CYS A 26 3.87 -2.03 5.59
C CYS A 26 4.91 -2.37 4.51
N ALA A 27 4.68 -1.90 3.28
CA ALA A 27 5.72 -1.75 2.27
C ALA A 27 6.28 -0.32 2.38
N ALA A 28 7.44 -0.17 3.00
CA ALA A 28 8.14 1.10 3.16
C ALA A 28 9.63 0.90 2.85
N GLY A 29 10.19 1.78 2.04
CA GLY A 29 11.55 1.64 1.53
C GLY A 29 11.67 2.18 0.11
N ASP A 30 12.73 1.79 -0.58
CA ASP A 30 12.92 2.03 -2.00
C ASP A 30 12.00 1.16 -2.87
N GLU A 31 12.05 1.38 -4.18
CA GLU A 31 11.21 0.68 -5.16
C GLU A 31 11.45 -0.84 -5.14
N ASP A 32 12.70 -1.28 -4.95
CA ASP A 32 13.10 -2.68 -4.86
C ASP A 32 12.48 -3.36 -3.61
N ALA A 33 12.52 -2.68 -2.46
CA ALA A 33 11.90 -3.18 -1.23
C ALA A 33 10.38 -3.31 -1.38
N ILE A 34 9.73 -2.34 -2.03
CA ILE A 34 8.30 -2.37 -2.29
C ILE A 34 7.96 -3.53 -3.25
N LEU A 35 8.70 -3.68 -4.35
CA LEU A 35 8.49 -4.75 -5.32
C LEU A 35 8.70 -6.14 -4.69
N ALA A 36 9.75 -6.32 -3.89
CA ALA A 36 10.00 -7.56 -3.18
C ALA A 36 8.84 -7.92 -2.25
N ARG A 37 8.23 -6.93 -1.58
CA ARG A 37 7.05 -7.16 -0.74
C ARG A 37 5.83 -7.54 -1.58
N MET A 38 5.59 -6.86 -2.70
CA MET A 38 4.48 -7.17 -3.60
C MET A 38 4.62 -8.59 -4.21
N ARG A 39 5.84 -9.00 -4.59
CA ARG A 39 6.12 -10.38 -5.04
C ARG A 39 5.75 -11.41 -3.98
N ARG A 40 6.16 -11.18 -2.73
CA ARG A 40 5.82 -12.09 -1.63
C ARG A 40 4.31 -12.21 -1.41
N PHE A 41 3.54 -11.14 -1.59
CA PHE A 41 2.08 -11.21 -1.54
C PHE A 41 1.51 -12.01 -2.71
N ALA A 42 2.01 -11.79 -3.93
CA ALA A 42 1.62 -12.57 -5.09
C ALA A 42 1.93 -14.07 -4.93
N ASP A 43 3.13 -14.42 -4.42
CA ASP A 43 3.55 -15.79 -4.15
C ASP A 43 2.68 -16.48 -3.09
N ALA A 44 2.11 -15.70 -2.15
CA ALA A 44 1.15 -16.18 -1.16
C ALA A 44 -0.28 -16.35 -1.72
N GLY A 45 -0.50 -16.06 -3.00
CA GLY A 45 -1.79 -16.18 -3.67
C GLY A 45 -2.75 -15.01 -3.42
N VAL A 46 -2.24 -13.86 -2.96
CA VAL A 46 -3.07 -12.66 -2.75
C VAL A 46 -3.59 -12.13 -4.09
N THR A 47 -4.90 -12.00 -4.23
CA THR A 47 -5.57 -11.45 -5.42
C THR A 47 -5.96 -9.99 -5.27
N ASP A 48 -6.18 -9.54 -4.04
CA ASP A 48 -6.70 -8.21 -3.72
C ASP A 48 -5.74 -7.51 -2.76
N LEU A 49 -5.30 -6.31 -3.13
CA LEU A 49 -4.36 -5.52 -2.33
C LEU A 49 -4.95 -4.13 -2.05
N SER A 50 -5.11 -3.79 -0.76
CA SER A 50 -5.44 -2.43 -0.34
C SER A 50 -4.17 -1.65 -0.03
N VAL A 51 -4.00 -0.48 -0.64
CA VAL A 51 -2.82 0.37 -0.46
C VAL A 51 -3.24 1.72 0.09
N ARG A 52 -2.71 2.09 1.27
CA ARG A 52 -2.88 3.42 1.84
C ARG A 52 -1.62 4.25 1.60
N LEU A 53 -1.77 5.36 0.88
CA LEU A 53 -0.67 6.27 0.58
C LEU A 53 -0.51 7.32 1.67
N LEU A 54 0.70 7.44 2.22
CA LEU A 54 1.10 8.48 3.16
C LEU A 54 2.07 9.45 2.43
N PRO A 55 1.56 10.54 1.85
CA PRO A 55 2.41 11.48 1.13
C PRO A 55 3.35 12.25 2.06
N ILE A 56 4.47 12.68 1.49
CA ILE A 56 5.51 13.45 2.18
C ILE A 56 5.67 14.79 1.45
N GLY A 57 5.67 15.88 2.22
CA GLY A 57 5.81 17.25 1.72
C GLY A 57 5.39 18.28 2.75
N ASP A 58 5.88 19.51 2.61
CA ASP A 58 5.64 20.61 3.55
C ASP A 58 4.43 21.47 3.15
N ASN A 59 3.97 21.35 1.90
CA ASN A 59 2.83 22.07 1.37
C ASN A 59 1.89 21.17 0.56
N ARG A 60 0.72 21.73 0.21
CA ARG A 60 -0.34 21.01 -0.51
C ARG A 60 0.14 20.45 -1.85
N ASP A 61 0.93 21.22 -2.60
CA ASP A 61 1.35 20.84 -3.93
C ASP A 61 2.36 19.69 -3.89
N GLU A 62 3.27 19.71 -2.91
CA GLU A 62 4.20 18.61 -2.64
C GLU A 62 3.48 17.33 -2.18
N LEU A 63 2.49 17.45 -1.30
CA LEU A 63 1.68 16.30 -0.88
C LEU A 63 0.92 15.68 -2.05
N VAL A 64 0.39 16.51 -2.95
CA VAL A 64 -0.28 16.05 -4.17
C VAL A 64 0.72 15.38 -5.11
N ALA A 65 1.87 15.99 -5.36
CA ALA A 65 2.93 15.42 -6.21
C ALA A 65 3.44 14.09 -5.66
N SER A 66 3.64 13.98 -4.34
CA SER A 66 4.01 12.75 -3.66
C SER A 66 2.95 11.66 -3.88
N LYS A 67 1.66 11.96 -3.68
CA LYS A 67 0.57 10.99 -3.95
C LYS A 67 0.57 10.50 -5.40
N TRP A 68 0.80 11.38 -6.37
CA TRP A 68 0.83 11.00 -7.79
C TRP A 68 2.00 10.09 -8.12
N ARG A 69 3.22 10.47 -7.73
CA ARG A 69 4.42 9.62 -7.95
C ARG A 69 4.27 8.24 -7.33
N THR A 70 3.74 8.15 -6.11
CA THR A 70 3.55 6.84 -5.47
C THR A 70 2.49 6.01 -6.18
N ARG A 71 1.43 6.62 -6.75
CA ARG A 71 0.45 5.89 -7.58
C ARG A 71 1.06 5.35 -8.86
N GLU A 72 1.87 6.16 -9.54
CA GLU A 72 2.57 5.74 -10.76
C GLU A 72 3.53 4.60 -10.48
N LEU A 73 4.32 4.69 -9.39
CA LEU A 73 5.21 3.62 -8.95
C LEU A 73 4.44 2.32 -8.71
N VAL A 74 3.36 2.36 -7.90
CA VAL A 74 2.56 1.15 -7.61
C VAL A 74 1.96 0.55 -8.88
N ALA A 75 1.52 1.38 -9.83
CA ALA A 75 1.01 0.92 -11.12
C ALA A 75 2.10 0.25 -11.97
N ALA A 76 3.31 0.82 -12.01
CA ALA A 76 4.46 0.26 -12.72
C ALA A 76 4.87 -1.09 -12.12
N LEU A 77 5.07 -1.16 -10.80
CA LEU A 77 5.41 -2.40 -10.10
C LEU A 77 4.32 -3.47 -10.26
N GLY A 78 3.05 -3.08 -10.23
CA GLY A 78 1.93 -4.00 -10.48
C GLY A 78 1.89 -4.56 -11.90
N ALA A 79 2.43 -3.83 -12.90
CA ALA A 79 2.57 -4.33 -14.26
C ALA A 79 3.71 -5.35 -14.39
N GLU A 80 4.79 -5.20 -13.62
CA GLU A 80 5.92 -6.14 -13.60
C GLU A 80 5.59 -7.51 -12.98
N LEU A 81 4.48 -7.61 -12.22
CA LEU A 81 4.05 -8.84 -11.57
C LEU A 81 3.13 -9.72 -12.44
N ARG A 82 2.69 -9.25 -13.61
CA ARG A 82 1.85 -10.01 -14.56
C ARG A 82 2.68 -10.63 -15.66
#